data_AF-A0A9Q3KPC6-F1
#
_entry.id   AF-A0A9Q3KPC6-F1
#
_cell.length_a   1.000
_cell.length_b   1.000
_cell.length_c   1.000
_cell.angle_alpha   90.00
_cell.angle_beta   90.00
_cell.angle_gamma   90.00
#
_symmetry.space_group_name_H-M   'P 1'
#
loop_
_entity.id
_entity.type
_entity.pdbx_description
1 polymer ?
#
loop_
_entity_poly.entity_id
_entity_poly.type
_entity_poly.pdbx_seq_one_letter_code
_entity_poly.pdbx_strand_id
1 'polypeptide(L)'
;MDWVTGMHPGGKENFTACLVIVDRYSKSVRCLPCHKEDTEMDTDFLFWNNIIATCGVPKIIIIDRDPKFTSKFWTNLFDMAGTKLSFSTAYHPQKVVLAERMIQTMEDIIRRFFAYGMEYKDHKWYTHDWVTLLPAVQLYYK
;
A
#
# COMPACT_ATOMS: atom_id res chain seq x y z
N MET A 1 -6.08 4.60 -0.61
CA MET A 1 -4.81 3.93 -0.28
C MET A 1 -4.37 4.46 1.06
N ASP A 2 -3.71 3.64 1.88
CA ASP A 2 -3.39 4.01 3.26
C ASP A 2 -2.10 3.33 3.74
N TRP A 3 -1.49 3.89 4.79
CA TRP A 3 -0.23 3.44 5.37
C TRP A 3 -0.44 2.65 6.66
N VAL A 4 0.02 1.40 6.66
CA VAL A 4 0.17 0.63 7.89
C VAL A 4 1.57 0.87 8.44
N THR A 5 1.67 1.67 9.50
CA THR A 5 2.95 2.01 10.16
C THR A 5 3.10 1.33 11.52
N GLY A 6 4.33 1.34 12.05
CA GLY A 6 4.66 0.77 13.36
C GLY A 6 4.87 -0.74 13.32
N MET A 7 5.31 -1.26 12.18
CA MET A 7 5.63 -2.68 12.02
C MET A 7 7.01 -2.97 12.60
N HIS A 8 7.23 -4.20 13.05
CA HIS A 8 8.57 -4.67 13.38
C HIS A 8 9.44 -4.68 12.11
N PRO A 9 10.74 -4.32 12.18
CA PRO A 9 11.64 -4.41 11.04
C PRO A 9 11.55 -5.78 10.36
N GLY A 10 11.25 -5.79 9.06
CA GLY A 10 11.12 -7.02 8.28
C GLY A 10 11.76 -6.90 6.90
N GLY A 11 12.08 -8.04 6.31
CA GLY A 11 12.79 -8.15 5.05
C GLY A 11 14.28 -7.79 5.17
N LYS A 12 15.01 -7.93 4.07
CA LYS A 12 16.44 -7.60 3.99
C LYS A 12 16.73 -6.11 4.23
N GLU A 13 15.76 -5.26 3.93
CA GLU A 13 15.86 -3.79 4.00
C GLU A 13 15.32 -3.23 5.33
N ASN A 14 14.90 -4.08 6.28
CA ASN A 14 14.32 -3.66 7.56
C ASN A 14 13.12 -2.69 7.41
N PHE A 15 12.17 -3.04 6.53
CA PHE A 15 10.95 -2.27 6.32
C PHE A 15 10.15 -2.14 7.62
N THR A 16 9.59 -0.96 7.87
CA THR A 16 8.87 -0.59 9.11
C THR A 16 7.43 -0.15 8.88
N ALA A 17 7.02 -0.07 7.62
CA ALA A 17 5.68 0.30 7.19
C ALA A 17 5.28 -0.44 5.90
N CYS A 18 4.00 -0.39 5.58
CA CYS A 18 3.46 -0.96 4.35
C CYS A 18 2.42 -0.02 3.74
N LEU A 19 2.53 0.27 2.45
CA LEU A 19 1.51 0.99 1.68
C LEU A 19 0.47 0.00 1.15
N VAL A 20 -0.79 0.17 1.54
CA VAL A 20 -1.91 -0.64 1.09
C VAL A 20 -2.71 0.08 0.01
N ILE A 21 -2.79 -0.55 -1.16
CA ILE A 21 -3.44 -0.03 -2.36
C ILE A 21 -4.49 -1.05 -2.79
N VAL A 22 -5.73 -0.59 -2.94
CA VAL A 22 -6.85 -1.41 -3.36
C VAL A 22 -7.37 -0.88 -4.69
N ASP A 23 -7.41 -1.75 -5.70
CA ASP A 23 -8.14 -1.43 -6.92
C ASP A 23 -9.64 -1.53 -6.66
N ARG A 24 -10.35 -0.44 -6.87
CA ARG A 24 -11.79 -0.36 -6.64
C ARG A 24 -12.60 -1.21 -7.61
N TYR A 25 -12.07 -1.51 -8.79
CA TYR A 25 -12.78 -2.32 -9.79
C TYR A 25 -12.60 -3.81 -9.52
N SER A 26 -11.36 -4.33 -9.58
CA SER A 26 -11.07 -5.75 -9.37
C SER A 26 -11.18 -6.22 -7.92
N LYS A 27 -11.14 -5.30 -6.96
CA LYS A 27 -10.91 -5.59 -5.52
C LYS A 27 -9.53 -6.18 -5.24
N SER A 28 -8.63 -6.16 -6.22
CA SER A 28 -7.27 -6.59 -6.04
C SER A 28 -6.57 -5.71 -5.01
N VAL A 29 -5.75 -6.33 -4.18
CA VAL A 29 -4.97 -5.64 -3.14
C VAL A 29 -3.48 -5.76 -3.42
N ARG A 30 -2.79 -4.64 -3.28
CA ARG A 30 -1.34 -4.58 -3.23
C ARG A 30 -0.85 -3.95 -1.95
N CYS A 31 0.14 -4.60 -1.38
CA CYS A 31 0.80 -4.25 -0.13
C CYS A 31 2.28 -4.05 -0.43
N LEU A 32 2.74 -2.81 -0.45
CA LEU A 32 4.12 -2.48 -0.79
C LEU A 32 4.89 -2.20 0.50
N PRO A 33 5.89 -3.02 0.85
CA PRO A 33 6.73 -2.78 2.03
C PRO A 33 7.58 -1.53 1.82
N CYS A 34 7.73 -0.72 2.86
CA CYS A 34 8.34 0.59 2.81
C CYS A 34 8.85 1.00 4.21
N HIS A 35 9.45 2.17 4.32
CA HIS A 35 9.85 2.74 5.61
C HIS A 35 8.89 3.85 6.01
N LYS A 36 8.64 3.97 7.32
CA LYS A 36 7.80 5.06 7.84
C LYS A 36 8.40 6.43 7.48
N GLU A 37 9.73 6.49 7.45
CA GLU A 37 10.54 7.68 7.20
C GLU A 37 10.71 7.99 5.70
N ASP A 38 10.15 7.17 4.81
CA ASP A 38 10.25 7.38 3.36
C ASP A 38 9.76 8.78 2.97
N THR A 39 10.55 9.42 2.11
CA THR A 39 10.23 10.74 1.58
C THR A 39 9.08 10.67 0.58
N GLU A 40 8.58 11.83 0.18
CA GLU A 40 7.60 11.96 -0.91
C GLU A 40 8.15 11.31 -2.19
N MET A 41 9.42 11.57 -2.51
CA MET A 41 10.06 11.04 -3.71
C MET A 41 10.19 9.51 -3.67
N ASP A 42 10.56 8.93 -2.52
CA ASP A 42 10.66 7.48 -2.37
C ASP A 42 9.29 6.82 -2.56
N THR A 43 8.24 7.44 -2.01
CA THR A 43 6.85 7.02 -2.19
C THR A 43 6.43 7.07 -3.66
N ASP A 44 6.79 8.15 -4.36
CA ASP A 44 6.47 8.34 -5.77
C ASP A 44 7.10 7.25 -6.64
N PHE A 45 8.39 6.93 -6.40
CA PHE A 45 9.10 5.85 -7.08
C PHE A 45 8.53 4.47 -6.73
N LEU A 46 8.21 4.23 -5.46
CA LEU A 46 7.60 2.98 -5.00
C LEU A 46 6.29 2.72 -5.74
N PHE A 47 5.44 3.74 -5.86
CA PHE A 47 4.17 3.64 -6.57
C PHE A 47 4.38 3.43 -8.08
N TRP A 48 5.27 4.19 -8.71
CA TRP A 48 5.50 4.08 -10.15
C TRP A 48 6.00 2.68 -10.54
N ASN A 49 7.02 2.19 -9.84
CA ASN A 49 7.67 0.92 -10.15
C ASN A 49 6.78 -0.30 -9.88
N ASN A 50 5.89 -0.23 -8.88
CA ASN A 50 5.08 -1.37 -8.50
C ASN A 50 3.66 -1.31 -9.04
N ILE A 51 3.06 -0.13 -9.16
CA ILE A 51 1.67 0.05 -9.58
C ILE A 51 1.57 0.35 -11.06
N ILE A 52 2.20 1.43 -11.51
CA ILE A 52 2.10 1.88 -12.90
C ILE A 52 2.72 0.85 -13.85
N ALA A 53 3.88 0.30 -13.50
CA ALA A 53 4.56 -0.69 -14.33
C ALA A 53 3.76 -1.98 -14.57
N THR A 54 2.85 -2.33 -13.65
CA THR A 54 2.15 -3.63 -13.68
C THR A 54 0.66 -3.52 -14.01
N CYS A 55 -0.01 -2.42 -13.63
CA CYS A 55 -1.43 -2.19 -13.92
C CYS A 55 -1.65 -1.12 -15.00
N GLY A 56 -0.61 -0.41 -15.41
CA GLY A 56 -0.73 0.78 -16.25
C GLY A 56 -1.16 2.02 -15.46
N VAL A 57 -1.40 3.11 -16.19
CA VAL A 57 -1.78 4.40 -15.62
C VAL A 57 -3.26 4.37 -15.20
N PRO A 58 -3.59 4.59 -13.91
CA PRO A 58 -4.97 4.59 -13.44
C PRO A 58 -5.71 5.84 -13.93
N LYS A 59 -7.03 5.74 -14.17
CA LYS A 59 -7.83 6.91 -14.54
C LYS A 59 -8.09 7.86 -13.36
N ILE A 60 -8.24 7.29 -12.17
CA ILE A 60 -8.59 8.03 -10.95
C ILE A 60 -7.83 7.39 -9.78
N ILE A 61 -7.12 8.21 -9.01
CA ILE A 61 -6.53 7.80 -7.73
C ILE A 61 -7.30 8.49 -6.62
N ILE A 62 -7.78 7.71 -5.64
CA ILE A 62 -8.38 8.23 -4.42
C ILE A 62 -7.37 8.09 -3.29
N ILE A 63 -7.05 9.22 -2.68
CA ILE A 63 -5.99 9.33 -1.69
C ILE A 63 -6.48 10.17 -0.53
N ASP A 64 -6.01 9.86 0.66
CA ASP A 64 -6.17 10.74 1.81
C ASP A 64 -5.24 11.96 1.69
N ARG A 65 -5.47 12.97 2.53
CA ARG A 65 -4.68 14.21 2.50
C ARG A 65 -3.32 14.08 3.19
N ASP A 66 -2.70 12.91 3.09
CA ASP A 66 -1.36 12.69 3.62
C ASP A 66 -0.36 13.55 2.82
N PRO A 67 0.50 14.33 3.49
CA PRO A 67 1.51 15.16 2.84
C PRO A 67 2.34 14.40 1.79
N LYS A 68 2.63 13.11 2.03
CA LYS A 68 3.40 12.24 1.13
C LYS A 68 2.78 12.13 -0.27
N PHE A 69 1.47 12.31 -0.39
CA PHE A 69 0.74 12.25 -1.67
C PHE A 69 0.28 13.62 -2.19
N THR A 70 0.76 14.70 -1.59
CA THR A 70 0.45 16.08 -1.99
C THR A 70 1.65 16.81 -2.59
N SER A 71 2.75 16.09 -2.87
CA SER A 71 3.92 16.68 -3.50
C SER A 71 3.56 17.33 -4.84
N LYS A 72 4.24 18.44 -5.16
CA LYS A 72 4.07 19.10 -6.46
C LYS A 72 4.46 18.15 -7.60
N PHE A 73 5.45 17.30 -7.37
CA PHE A 73 5.89 16.31 -8.34
C PHE A 73 4.79 15.29 -8.62
N TRP A 74 4.23 14.67 -7.59
CA TRP A 74 3.12 13.71 -7.69
C TRP A 74 1.91 14.30 -8.43
N THR A 75 1.51 15.51 -8.04
CA THR A 75 0.37 16.19 -8.64
C THR A 75 0.60 16.46 -10.13
N ASN A 76 1.77 16.99 -10.50
CA ASN A 76 2.11 17.28 -11.88
C ASN A 76 2.29 16.00 -12.71
N LEU A 77 2.89 14.96 -12.15
CA LEU A 77 3.12 13.67 -12.81
C LEU A 77 1.79 13.05 -13.23
N PHE A 78 0.81 13.02 -12.33
CA PHE A 78 -0.50 12.43 -12.63
C PHE A 78 -1.37 13.33 -13.49
N ASP A 79 -1.26 14.65 -13.39
CA ASP A 79 -1.90 15.58 -14.33
C ASP A 79 -1.41 15.35 -15.77
N MET A 80 -0.08 15.25 -15.96
CA MET A 80 0.52 14.93 -17.27
C MET A 80 0.14 13.53 -17.77
N ALA A 81 0.00 12.56 -16.86
CA ALA A 81 -0.44 11.21 -17.20
C ALA A 81 -1.96 11.10 -17.48
N GLY A 82 -2.72 12.19 -17.37
CA GLY A 82 -4.17 12.21 -17.58
C GLY A 82 -4.96 11.51 -16.45
N THR A 83 -4.36 11.38 -15.27
CA THR A 83 -4.94 10.74 -14.09
C THR A 83 -5.61 11.78 -13.21
N LYS A 84 -6.87 11.56 -12.86
CA LYS A 84 -7.57 12.44 -11.92
C LYS A 84 -7.23 12.07 -10.47
N LEU A 85 -6.53 12.95 -9.77
CA LEU A 85 -6.35 12.86 -8.32
C LEU A 85 -7.62 13.32 -7.60
N SER A 86 -8.12 12.51 -6.68
CA SER A 86 -9.29 12.83 -5.85
C SER A 86 -8.93 12.62 -4.38
N PHE A 87 -8.85 13.71 -3.64
CA PHE A 87 -8.64 13.66 -2.20
C PHE A 87 -9.93 13.27 -1.50
N SER A 88 -9.86 12.27 -0.61
CA SER A 88 -10.99 11.90 0.24
C SER A 88 -11.42 13.10 1.11
N THR A 89 -12.72 13.20 1.35
CA THR A 89 -13.32 14.16 2.28
C THR A 89 -14.18 13.37 3.26
N ALA A 90 -14.44 13.92 4.45
CA ALA A 90 -15.24 13.25 5.47
C ALA A 90 -16.66 12.84 5.01
N TYR A 91 -17.14 13.36 3.87
CA TYR A 91 -18.40 12.98 3.24
C TYR A 91 -18.16 11.96 2.13
N HIS A 92 -18.14 10.68 2.50
CA HIS A 92 -17.77 9.57 1.62
C HIS A 92 -18.97 9.04 0.79
N PRO A 93 -18.93 9.11 -0.56
CA PRO A 93 -19.89 8.38 -1.39
C PRO A 93 -19.70 6.86 -1.25
N GLN A 94 -20.80 6.09 -1.28
CA GLN A 94 -20.82 4.62 -1.05
C GLN A 94 -19.74 3.82 -1.81
N LYS A 95 -19.31 4.28 -3.00
CA LYS A 95 -18.28 3.61 -3.81
C LYS A 95 -16.87 3.68 -3.19
N VAL A 96 -16.62 4.63 -2.29
CA VAL A 96 -15.35 4.74 -1.54
C VAL A 96 -15.40 3.86 -0.29
N VAL A 97 -16.56 3.79 0.37
CA VAL A 97 -16.79 2.98 1.59
C VAL A 97 -16.35 1.53 1.45
N LEU A 98 -16.59 0.90 0.30
CA LEU A 98 -16.18 -0.48 0.08
C LEU A 98 -14.66 -0.64 0.00
N ALA A 99 -13.96 0.32 -0.62
CA ALA A 99 -12.51 0.31 -0.70
C ALA A 99 -11.88 0.61 0.66
N GLU A 100 -12.46 1.54 1.42
CA GLU A 100 -12.04 1.83 2.80
C GLU A 100 -12.17 0.62 3.71
N ARG A 101 -13.31 -0.09 3.67
CA ARG A 101 -13.49 -1.32 4.44
C ARG A 101 -12.47 -2.40 4.08
N MET A 102 -12.11 -2.49 2.80
CA MET A 102 -11.09 -3.43 2.35
C MET A 102 -9.71 -3.04 2.88
N ILE A 103 -9.36 -1.75 2.81
CA ILE A 103 -8.13 -1.22 3.41
C ILE A 103 -8.10 -1.54 4.90
N GLN A 104 -9.14 -1.20 5.67
CA GLN A 104 -9.23 -1.51 7.11
C GLN A 104 -9.07 -3.00 7.41
N THR A 105 -9.69 -3.87 6.61
CA THR A 105 -9.53 -5.32 6.76
C THR A 105 -8.07 -5.75 6.54
N MET A 106 -7.39 -5.16 5.55
CA MET A 106 -5.97 -5.42 5.30
C MET A 106 -5.09 -4.89 6.42
N GLU A 107 -5.37 -3.69 6.94
CA GLU A 107 -4.64 -3.15 8.07
C GLU A 107 -4.76 -4.04 9.30
N ASP A 108 -5.97 -4.54 9.59
CA ASP A 108 -6.22 -5.46 10.68
C ASP A 108 -5.44 -6.78 10.50
N ILE A 109 -5.46 -7.34 9.30
CA ILE A 109 -4.68 -8.54 8.98
C ILE A 109 -3.19 -8.25 9.18
N ILE A 110 -2.69 -7.19 8.58
CA ILE A 110 -1.27 -6.82 8.66
C ILE A 110 -0.86 -6.60 10.12
N ARG A 111 -1.62 -5.80 10.88
CA ARG A 111 -1.28 -5.54 12.29
C ARG A 111 -1.36 -6.80 13.15
N ARG A 112 -2.37 -7.65 12.99
CA ARG A 112 -2.53 -8.84 13.84
C ARG A 112 -1.52 -9.93 13.54
N PHE A 113 -1.25 -10.18 12.26
CA PHE A 113 -0.35 -11.26 11.86
C PHE A 113 1.13 -10.83 11.88
N PHE A 114 1.42 -9.53 11.71
CA PHE A 114 2.78 -9.07 11.42
C PHE A 114 3.38 -8.11 12.45
N ALA A 115 2.59 -7.46 13.33
CA ALA A 115 3.14 -6.48 14.27
C ALA A 115 4.04 -7.11 15.37
N TYR A 116 3.91 -8.41 15.64
CA TYR A 116 4.61 -9.06 16.75
C TYR A 116 6.02 -9.60 16.42
N GLY A 117 6.60 -9.27 15.27
CA GLY A 117 7.92 -9.81 14.89
C GLY A 117 7.90 -11.34 14.79
N MET A 118 6.78 -11.88 14.31
CA MET A 118 6.60 -13.32 14.15
C MET A 118 7.53 -13.83 13.06
N GLU A 119 8.66 -14.40 13.48
CA GLU A 119 9.56 -15.16 12.62
C GLU A 119 9.18 -16.65 12.70
N TYR A 120 8.69 -17.23 11.60
CA TYR A 120 8.44 -18.67 11.52
C TYR A 120 9.49 -19.34 10.65
N LYS A 121 10.10 -20.42 11.15
CA LYS A 121 10.99 -21.27 10.36
C LYS A 121 10.18 -22.36 9.69
N ASP A 122 10.19 -22.38 8.36
CA ASP A 122 9.60 -23.51 7.63
C ASP A 122 10.44 -24.79 7.76
N HIS A 123 9.90 -25.89 7.24
CA HIS A 123 10.55 -27.21 7.21
C HIS A 123 11.87 -27.23 6.39
N LYS A 124 12.17 -26.14 5.68
CA LYS A 124 13.40 -25.92 4.91
C LYS A 124 14.33 -24.88 5.58
N TRP A 125 14.06 -24.49 6.83
CA TRP A 125 14.82 -23.53 7.63
C TRP A 125 14.78 -22.07 7.14
N TYR A 126 13.84 -21.70 6.27
CA TYR A 126 13.63 -20.29 5.94
C TYR A 126 12.88 -19.58 7.05
N THR A 127 13.44 -18.48 7.55
CA THR A 127 12.72 -17.54 8.40
C THR A 127 11.79 -16.71 7.52
N HIS A 128 10.49 -16.89 7.72
CA HIS A 128 9.46 -16.06 7.11
C HIS A 128 9.16 -14.89 8.04
N ASP A 129 9.33 -13.69 7.52
CA ASP A 129 8.86 -12.45 8.14
C ASP A 129 7.59 -11.96 7.43
N TRP A 130 7.05 -10.85 7.90
CA TRP A 130 5.84 -10.29 7.32
C TRP A 130 5.98 -9.86 5.86
N VAL A 131 7.17 -9.42 5.44
CA VAL A 131 7.45 -8.98 4.06
C VAL A 131 7.37 -10.18 3.12
N THR A 132 7.91 -11.33 3.54
CA THR A 132 7.84 -12.59 2.77
C THR A 132 6.41 -13.13 2.63
N LEU A 133 5.51 -12.77 3.55
CA LEU A 133 4.12 -13.21 3.54
C LEU A 133 3.19 -12.28 2.72
N LEU A 134 3.62 -11.05 2.40
CA LEU A 134 2.82 -10.12 1.60
C LEU A 134 2.37 -10.70 0.24
N PRO A 135 3.23 -11.38 -0.55
CA PRO A 135 2.80 -11.94 -1.82
C PRO A 135 1.68 -12.97 -1.68
N ALA A 136 1.66 -13.74 -0.58
CA ALA A 136 0.60 -14.71 -0.32
C ALA A 136 -0.74 -14.01 -0.01
N VAL A 137 -0.71 -12.95 0.79
CA VAL A 137 -1.89 -12.12 1.06
C VAL A 137 -2.41 -11.48 -0.23
N GLN A 138 -1.53 -10.90 -1.04
CA GLN A 138 -1.90 -10.28 -2.31
C GLN A 138 -2.50 -11.28 -3.29
N LEU A 139 -1.99 -12.51 -3.35
CA LEU A 139 -2.52 -13.56 -4.22
C LEU A 139 -3.95 -13.98 -3.82
N TYR A 140 -4.23 -14.06 -2.51
CA TYR A 140 -5.55 -14.39 -2.01
C TYR A 140 -6.60 -13.32 -2.36
N TYR A 141 -6.18 -12.05 -2.39
CA TYR A 141 -7.01 -10.91 -2.72
C TYR A 141 -6.73 -10.36 -4.12
N LYS A 142 -6.54 -11.23 -5.12
CA LYS A 142 -6.27 -10.85 -6.51
C LYS A 142 -7.53 -10.77 -7.36
#